data_AF-A0A534CBQ4-F1
#
_entry.id   AF-A0A534CBQ4-F1
#
_cell.length_a   1.000
_cell.length_b   1.000
_cell.length_c   1.000
_cell.angle_alpha   90.00
_cell.angle_beta   90.00
_cell.angle_gamma   90.00
#
_symmetry.space_group_name_H-M   'P 1'
#
loop_
_entity.id
_entity.type
_entity.pdbx_description
1 polymer ?
#
loop_
_entity_poly.entity_id
_entity_poly.type
_entity_poly.pdbx_seq_one_letter_code
_entity_poly.pdbx_strand_id
1 'polypeptide(L)'
;ANLALDLIGQARLLLTYAAETEGKGRDEDVLAFLRDAPEFANLTLAEQPNGDFAHTIVRQWLLDAWQLEMYEGLLGSADSRLAAIAAKALKETRYHYRFSGGWLVRLGDGTAESQRRVQEALEGLWRFTDELFAADELDEQMAAAGIAPRLAELQPRWSARVDQTLHEARLQRPAEQRFPWHGKRGVHTEHLGHMLAEMQHLQRTYPGAQW
;
A
#
# COMPACT_ATOMS: atom_id res chain seq x y z
N ALA A 1 -6.37 15.21 1.00
CA ALA A 1 -6.73 15.43 -0.41
C ALA A 1 -5.56 15.13 -1.33
N ASN A 2 -4.43 15.84 -1.25
CA ASN A 2 -3.31 15.67 -2.19
C ASN A 2 -2.76 14.23 -2.28
N LEU A 3 -2.47 13.58 -1.14
CA LEU A 3 -1.96 12.19 -1.11
C LEU A 3 -2.88 11.22 -1.86
N ALA A 4 -4.19 11.34 -1.65
CA ALA A 4 -5.17 10.47 -2.31
C ALA A 4 -5.19 10.68 -3.83
N LEU A 5 -5.04 11.92 -4.30
CA LEU A 5 -5.00 12.21 -5.74
C LEU A 5 -3.75 11.61 -6.40
N ASP A 6 -2.60 11.72 -5.74
CA ASP A 6 -1.35 11.10 -6.19
C ASP A 6 -1.50 9.58 -6.27
N LEU A 7 -2.03 8.94 -5.21
CA LEU A 7 -2.27 7.49 -5.16
C LEU A 7 -3.26 7.01 -6.22
N ILE A 8 -4.32 7.77 -6.49
CA ILE A 8 -5.25 7.49 -7.60
C ILE A 8 -4.50 7.60 -8.94
N GLY A 9 -3.66 8.63 -9.12
CA GLY A 9 -2.83 8.77 -10.31
C GLY A 9 -1.87 7.58 -10.52
N GLN A 10 -1.28 7.06 -9.45
CA GLN A 10 -0.44 5.86 -9.47
C GLN A 10 -1.24 4.60 -9.81
N ALA A 11 -2.41 4.43 -9.19
CA ALA A 11 -3.31 3.32 -9.46
C ALA A 11 -3.74 3.29 -10.93
N ARG A 12 -4.10 4.44 -11.50
CA ARG A 12 -4.45 4.58 -12.93
C ARG A 12 -3.32 4.14 -13.86
N LEU A 13 -2.10 4.61 -13.61
CA LEU A 13 -0.93 4.22 -14.40
C LEU A 13 -0.70 2.70 -14.37
N LEU A 14 -0.80 2.09 -13.19
CA LEU A 14 -0.60 0.65 -12.99
C LEU A 14 -1.74 -0.18 -13.60
N LEU A 15 -2.99 0.21 -13.36
CA LEU A 15 -4.17 -0.51 -13.87
C LEU A 15 -4.28 -0.40 -15.39
N THR A 16 -4.04 0.78 -15.96
CA THR A 16 -3.96 0.96 -17.42
C THR A 16 -2.92 0.00 -18.00
N TYR A 17 -1.72 -0.07 -17.39
CA TYR A 17 -0.69 -0.96 -17.91
C TYR A 17 -1.03 -2.45 -17.73
N ALA A 18 -1.65 -2.82 -16.60
CA ALA A 18 -2.11 -4.19 -16.38
C ALA A 18 -3.15 -4.61 -17.43
N ALA A 19 -4.11 -3.74 -17.74
CA ALA A 19 -5.12 -3.92 -18.79
C ALA A 19 -4.50 -4.17 -20.18
N GLU A 20 -3.48 -3.38 -20.54
CA GLU A 20 -2.76 -3.59 -21.80
C GLU A 20 -1.98 -4.91 -21.81
N THR A 21 -1.33 -5.25 -20.69
CA THR A 21 -0.51 -6.45 -20.55
C THR A 21 -1.35 -7.73 -20.61
N GLU A 22 -2.54 -7.74 -20.01
CA GLU A 22 -3.41 -8.91 -20.07
C GLU A 22 -4.06 -9.12 -21.44
N GLY A 23 -4.14 -8.07 -22.28
CA GLY A 23 -4.63 -8.16 -23.65
C GLY A 23 -6.10 -8.56 -23.80
N LYS A 24 -6.92 -8.40 -22.75
CA LYS A 24 -8.34 -8.83 -22.72
C LYS A 24 -9.33 -7.76 -23.17
N GLY A 25 -8.84 -6.62 -23.66
CA GLY A 25 -9.68 -5.48 -24.08
C GLY A 25 -10.39 -4.77 -22.92
N ARG A 26 -9.92 -4.96 -21.69
CA ARG A 26 -10.37 -4.21 -20.50
C ARG A 26 -9.47 -2.98 -20.32
N ASP A 27 -9.98 -1.95 -19.67
CA ASP A 27 -9.24 -0.73 -19.29
C ASP A 27 -9.14 -0.59 -17.77
N GLU A 28 -8.60 0.54 -17.29
CA GLU A 28 -8.45 0.82 -15.86
C GLU A 28 -9.78 0.84 -15.10
N ASP A 29 -10.86 1.31 -15.73
CA ASP A 29 -12.18 1.40 -15.12
C ASP A 29 -12.80 0.01 -14.95
N VAL A 30 -12.70 -0.85 -15.96
CA VAL A 30 -13.17 -2.24 -15.84
C VAL A 30 -12.39 -2.96 -14.74
N LEU A 31 -11.08 -2.77 -14.65
CA LEU A 31 -10.27 -3.38 -13.59
C LEU A 31 -10.58 -2.79 -12.21
N ALA A 32 -10.95 -1.52 -12.09
CA ALA A 32 -11.29 -0.92 -10.79
C ALA A 32 -12.72 -1.29 -10.33
N PHE A 33 -13.68 -1.24 -11.25
CA PHE A 33 -15.10 -1.23 -10.88
C PHE A 33 -15.84 -2.56 -11.07
N LEU A 34 -15.29 -3.48 -11.88
CA LEU A 34 -15.97 -4.73 -12.24
C LEU A 34 -15.28 -6.00 -11.73
N ARG A 35 -14.25 -5.86 -10.88
CA ARG A 35 -13.66 -6.97 -10.11
C ARG A 35 -14.34 -7.11 -8.75
N ASP A 36 -14.57 -8.34 -8.31
CA ASP A 36 -14.98 -8.66 -6.95
C ASP A 36 -13.75 -8.83 -6.02
N ALA A 37 -13.98 -8.89 -4.70
CA ALA A 37 -12.91 -8.94 -3.70
C ALA A 37 -11.83 -10.01 -3.95
N PRO A 38 -12.13 -11.26 -4.36
CA PRO A 38 -11.09 -12.27 -4.62
C PRO A 38 -10.19 -11.96 -5.82
N GLU A 39 -10.60 -11.02 -6.69
CA GLU A 39 -9.81 -10.59 -7.85
C GLU A 39 -8.98 -9.34 -7.57
N PHE A 40 -9.18 -8.69 -6.40
CA PHE A 40 -8.32 -7.63 -5.93
C PHE A 40 -7.00 -8.20 -5.39
N ALA A 41 -5.96 -7.36 -5.44
CA ALA A 41 -4.60 -7.73 -5.04
C ALA A 41 -3.95 -6.63 -4.18
N ASN A 42 -4.76 -5.79 -3.51
CA ASN A 42 -4.26 -4.78 -2.60
C ASN A 42 -3.74 -5.44 -1.32
N LEU A 43 -2.78 -4.79 -0.66
CA LEU A 43 -2.34 -5.17 0.68
C LEU A 43 -3.50 -5.01 1.68
N THR A 44 -3.62 -5.96 2.60
CA THR A 44 -4.62 -5.93 3.69
C THR A 44 -4.46 -4.73 4.62
N LEU A 45 -3.25 -4.16 4.70
CA LEU A 45 -3.00 -2.91 5.40
C LEU A 45 -3.76 -1.73 4.75
N ALA A 46 -3.91 -1.72 3.44
CA ALA A 46 -4.53 -0.60 2.70
C ALA A 46 -6.06 -0.56 2.82
N GLU A 47 -6.71 -1.70 3.09
CA GLU A 47 -8.16 -1.80 3.25
C GLU A 47 -8.64 -1.58 4.70
N GLN A 48 -7.73 -1.43 5.66
CA GLN A 48 -8.09 -1.17 7.05
C GLN A 48 -8.91 0.12 7.16
N PRO A 49 -9.90 0.20 8.08
CA PRO A 49 -10.70 1.41 8.25
C PRO A 49 -9.84 2.61 8.66
N ASN A 50 -10.30 3.83 8.40
CA ASN A 50 -9.54 5.04 8.76
C ASN A 50 -9.34 5.15 10.28
N GLY A 51 -10.34 4.80 11.09
CA GLY A 51 -10.28 4.97 12.54
C GLY A 51 -10.17 6.44 12.94
N ASP A 52 -9.38 6.72 13.97
CA ASP A 52 -9.00 8.09 14.30
C ASP A 52 -7.78 8.57 13.49
N PHE A 53 -7.34 9.81 13.73
CA PHE A 53 -6.22 10.37 12.99
C PHE A 53 -4.91 9.60 13.21
N ALA A 54 -4.67 9.08 14.41
CA ALA A 54 -3.46 8.31 14.69
C ALA A 54 -3.46 6.99 13.90
N HIS A 55 -4.60 6.30 13.85
CA HIS A 55 -4.79 5.09 13.06
C HIS A 55 -4.54 5.33 11.56
N THR A 56 -5.11 6.40 11.01
CA THR A 56 -4.88 6.78 9.60
C THR A 56 -3.40 7.11 9.33
N ILE A 57 -2.74 7.84 10.23
CA ILE A 57 -1.32 8.21 10.07
C ILE A 57 -0.41 6.99 10.13
N VAL A 58 -0.64 6.06 11.07
CA VAL A 58 0.15 4.82 11.16
C VAL A 58 -0.01 4.00 9.89
N ARG A 59 -1.24 3.78 9.41
CA ARG A 59 -1.51 3.05 8.17
C ARG A 59 -0.78 3.69 6.98
N GLN A 60 -0.92 5.01 6.84
CA GLN A 60 -0.27 5.75 5.75
C GLN A 60 1.25 5.65 5.83
N TRP A 61 1.84 5.87 7.00
CA TRP A 61 3.29 5.85 7.19
C TRP A 61 3.91 4.47 6.91
N LEU A 62 3.28 3.39 7.38
CA LEU A 62 3.73 2.02 7.11
C LEU A 62 3.72 1.71 5.59
N LEU A 63 2.63 2.11 4.90
CA LEU A 63 2.50 1.96 3.45
C LEU A 63 3.49 2.84 2.67
N ASP A 64 3.65 4.10 3.05
CA ASP A 64 4.58 5.03 2.41
C ASP A 64 6.02 4.52 2.52
N ALA A 65 6.41 4.03 3.69
CA ALA A 65 7.72 3.43 3.92
C ALA A 65 7.95 2.22 3.00
N TRP A 66 6.93 1.37 2.82
CA TRP A 66 7.01 0.21 1.93
C TRP A 66 7.05 0.61 0.45
N GLN A 67 6.18 1.54 0.04
CA GLN A 67 6.14 2.04 -1.33
C GLN A 67 7.47 2.70 -1.73
N LEU A 68 8.17 3.37 -0.81
CA LEU A 68 9.50 3.89 -1.08
C LEU A 68 10.47 2.77 -1.48
N GLU A 69 10.55 1.70 -0.71
CA GLU A 69 11.46 0.59 -1.02
C GLU A 69 11.04 -0.13 -2.32
N MET A 70 9.74 -0.32 -2.54
CA MET A 70 9.22 -0.92 -3.77
C MET A 70 9.54 -0.09 -5.01
N TYR A 71 9.21 1.21 -5.00
CA TYR A 71 9.46 2.07 -6.16
C TYR A 71 10.95 2.31 -6.38
N GLU A 72 11.77 2.39 -5.33
CA GLU A 72 13.23 2.43 -5.49
C GLU A 72 13.78 1.15 -6.12
N GLY A 73 13.27 -0.02 -5.73
CA GLY A 73 13.62 -1.29 -6.37
C GLY A 73 13.18 -1.37 -7.83
N LEU A 74 11.96 -0.91 -8.13
CA LEU A 74 11.40 -0.91 -9.49
C LEU A 74 12.10 0.04 -10.46
N LEU A 75 12.89 1.01 -9.99
CA LEU A 75 13.75 1.82 -10.88
C LEU A 75 14.76 0.96 -11.67
N GLY A 76 15.16 -0.19 -11.12
CA GLY A 76 16.04 -1.16 -11.78
C GLY A 76 15.32 -2.22 -12.61
N SER A 77 14.01 -2.09 -12.82
CA SER A 77 13.21 -3.08 -13.55
C SER A 77 13.67 -3.21 -15.01
N ALA A 78 13.74 -4.46 -15.49
CA ALA A 78 13.88 -4.77 -16.91
C ALA A 78 12.64 -4.33 -17.72
N ASP A 79 11.50 -4.14 -17.06
CA ASP A 79 10.31 -3.54 -17.65
C ASP A 79 10.41 -2.02 -17.62
N SER A 80 10.70 -1.44 -18.78
CA SER A 80 10.87 0.02 -18.93
C SER A 80 9.65 0.84 -18.50
N ARG A 81 8.43 0.28 -18.59
CA ARG A 81 7.20 1.00 -18.24
C ARG A 81 6.98 0.97 -16.73
N LEU A 82 7.24 -0.16 -16.06
CA LEU A 82 7.25 -0.20 -14.60
C LEU A 82 8.33 0.72 -14.02
N ALA A 83 9.53 0.73 -14.60
CA ALA A 83 10.60 1.66 -14.19
C ALA A 83 10.18 3.13 -14.35
N ALA A 84 9.51 3.48 -15.45
CA ALA A 84 9.00 4.83 -15.68
C ALA A 84 7.88 5.23 -14.69
N ILE A 85 6.94 4.32 -14.41
CA ILE A 85 5.89 4.53 -13.40
C ILE A 85 6.52 4.74 -12.03
N ALA A 86 7.48 3.90 -11.65
CA ALA A 86 8.21 4.02 -10.39
C ALA A 86 8.96 5.35 -10.27
N ALA A 87 9.64 5.80 -11.33
CA ALA A 87 10.34 7.10 -11.34
C ALA A 87 9.39 8.30 -11.13
N LYS A 88 8.16 8.20 -11.62
CA LYS A 88 7.11 9.21 -11.37
C LYS A 88 6.59 9.12 -9.93
N ALA A 89 6.15 7.93 -9.51
CA ALA A 89 5.54 7.69 -8.20
C ALA A 89 6.50 8.01 -7.04
N LEU A 90 7.78 7.69 -7.18
CA LEU A 90 8.78 7.87 -6.12
C LEU A 90 8.88 9.32 -5.61
N LYS A 91 8.67 10.32 -6.47
CA LYS A 91 8.68 11.74 -6.05
C LYS A 91 7.51 12.04 -5.11
N GLU A 92 6.32 11.53 -5.44
CA GLU A 92 5.11 11.67 -4.66
C GLU A 92 5.23 10.88 -3.35
N THR A 93 5.66 9.61 -3.42
CA THR A 93 5.84 8.75 -2.23
C THR A 93 6.84 9.32 -1.23
N ARG A 94 7.92 9.96 -1.68
CA ARG A 94 8.86 10.69 -0.78
C ARG A 94 8.17 11.82 -0.03
N TYR A 95 7.24 12.53 -0.69
CA TYR A 95 6.45 13.55 -0.03
C TYR A 95 5.45 12.93 0.96
N HIS A 96 4.80 11.82 0.59
CA HIS A 96 3.86 11.09 1.45
C HIS A 96 4.56 10.62 2.73
N TYR A 97 5.68 9.91 2.60
CA TYR A 97 6.47 9.42 3.74
C TYR A 97 6.94 10.54 4.67
N ARG A 98 7.39 11.67 4.11
CA ARG A 98 7.77 12.84 4.91
C ARG A 98 6.58 13.42 5.67
N PHE A 99 5.41 13.48 5.04
CA PHE A 99 4.18 13.96 5.66
C PHE A 99 3.72 13.04 6.79
N SER A 100 3.60 11.74 6.50
CA SER A 100 3.09 10.74 7.44
C SER A 100 4.07 10.49 8.59
N GLY A 101 5.36 10.35 8.31
CA GLY A 101 6.42 10.25 9.33
C GLY A 101 6.52 11.50 10.19
N GLY A 102 6.40 12.69 9.60
CA GLY A 102 6.37 13.95 10.36
C GLY A 102 5.16 14.05 11.31
N TRP A 103 4.00 13.51 10.93
CA TRP A 103 2.85 13.42 11.83
C TRP A 103 3.02 12.33 12.89
N LEU A 104 3.61 11.18 12.54
CA LEU A 104 3.92 10.12 13.50
C LEU A 104 4.79 10.67 14.65
N VAL A 105 5.85 11.41 14.31
CA VAL A 105 6.74 12.04 15.31
C VAL A 105 6.00 13.06 16.16
N ARG A 106 5.17 13.93 15.56
CA ARG A 106 4.37 14.91 16.32
C ARG A 106 3.37 14.26 17.28
N LEU A 107 2.79 13.13 16.89
CA LEU A 107 1.84 12.40 17.74
C LEU A 107 2.57 11.65 18.85
N GLY A 108 3.69 11.00 18.52
CA GLY A 108 4.49 10.20 19.45
C GLY A 108 5.25 11.04 20.48
N ASP A 109 5.92 12.12 20.07
CA ASP A 109 6.60 13.07 20.98
C ASP A 109 5.71 14.29 21.33
N GLY A 110 4.40 14.06 21.31
CA GLY A 110 3.39 15.09 21.61
C GLY A 110 2.95 15.06 23.08
N THR A 111 1.66 14.83 23.29
CA THR A 111 1.06 14.66 24.62
C THR A 111 1.00 13.18 25.00
N ALA A 112 0.83 12.88 26.29
CA ALA A 112 0.61 11.50 26.75
C ALA A 112 -0.58 10.82 26.04
N GLU A 113 -1.65 11.56 25.76
CA GLU A 113 -2.82 11.02 25.05
C GLU A 113 -2.53 10.77 23.56
N SER A 114 -1.85 11.68 22.87
CA SER A 114 -1.49 11.47 21.46
C SER A 114 -0.49 10.32 21.30
N GLN A 115 0.48 10.21 22.21
CA GLN A 115 1.44 9.12 22.24
C GLN A 115 0.75 7.77 22.47
N ARG A 116 -0.17 7.70 23.44
CA ARG A 116 -0.96 6.50 23.71
C ARG A 116 -1.75 6.05 22.47
N ARG A 117 -2.46 6.97 21.81
CA ARG A 117 -3.27 6.66 20.61
C ARG A 117 -2.43 6.18 19.45
N VAL A 118 -1.29 6.81 19.17
CA VAL A 118 -0.43 6.40 18.06
C VAL A 118 0.27 5.07 18.33
N GLN A 119 0.62 4.80 19.60
CA GLN A 119 1.14 3.49 20.01
C GLN A 119 0.07 2.39 19.86
N GLU A 120 -1.16 2.63 20.30
CA GLU A 120 -2.28 1.69 20.14
C GLU A 120 -2.60 1.43 18.65
N ALA A 121 -2.60 2.48 17.82
CA ALA A 121 -2.75 2.34 16.38
C ALA A 121 -1.62 1.51 15.75
N LEU A 122 -0.37 1.75 16.18
CA LEU A 122 0.80 1.00 15.74
C LEU A 122 0.66 -0.48 16.07
N GLU A 123 0.30 -0.81 17.32
CA GLU A 123 0.09 -2.19 17.76
C GLU A 123 -1.04 -2.90 16.99
N GLY A 124 -2.15 -2.22 16.75
CA GLY A 124 -3.30 -2.78 16.03
C GLY A 124 -3.06 -3.03 14.54
N LEU A 125 -2.22 -2.21 13.91
CA LEU A 125 -1.92 -2.30 12.47
C LEU A 125 -0.67 -3.13 12.15
N TRP A 126 0.21 -3.37 13.14
CA TRP A 126 1.49 -4.03 12.89
C TRP A 126 1.36 -5.43 12.29
N ARG A 127 0.33 -6.19 12.67
CA ARG A 127 0.07 -7.54 12.14
C ARG A 127 -0.10 -7.59 10.62
N PHE A 128 -0.53 -6.50 9.98
CA PHE A 128 -0.69 -6.45 8.52
C PHE A 128 0.63 -6.15 7.78
N THR A 129 1.72 -5.88 8.51
CA THR A 129 3.04 -5.63 7.91
C THR A 129 3.73 -6.92 7.45
N ASP A 130 3.30 -8.09 7.95
CA ASP A 130 3.79 -9.41 7.53
C ASP A 130 3.60 -9.64 6.03
N GLU A 131 2.43 -9.24 5.50
CA GLU A 131 2.10 -9.40 4.08
C GLU A 131 3.06 -8.65 3.14
N LEU A 132 3.60 -7.51 3.59
CA LEU A 132 4.45 -6.62 2.78
C LEU A 132 5.67 -7.32 2.17
N PHE A 133 6.15 -8.38 2.85
CA PHE A 133 7.35 -9.13 2.47
C PHE A 133 7.10 -10.63 2.35
N ALA A 134 5.84 -11.07 2.46
CA ALA A 134 5.45 -12.47 2.34
C ALA A 134 5.44 -12.92 0.87
N ALA A 135 6.62 -13.12 0.26
CA ALA A 135 6.77 -13.49 -1.14
C ALA A 135 5.97 -14.77 -1.50
N ASP A 136 5.38 -14.79 -2.69
CA ASP A 136 4.85 -15.99 -3.33
C ASP A 136 5.57 -16.32 -4.64
N GLU A 137 5.07 -17.33 -5.35
CA GLU A 137 5.68 -17.79 -6.59
C GLU A 137 5.74 -16.69 -7.66
N LEU A 138 4.74 -15.80 -7.73
CA LEU A 138 4.74 -14.70 -8.69
C LEU A 138 5.85 -13.69 -8.37
N ASP A 139 6.01 -13.34 -7.09
CA ASP A 139 7.09 -12.44 -6.66
C ASP A 139 8.46 -12.99 -7.05
N GLU A 140 8.72 -14.29 -6.80
CA GLU A 140 9.99 -14.93 -7.14
C GLU A 140 10.22 -15.02 -8.65
N GLN A 141 9.17 -15.30 -9.43
CA GLN A 141 9.25 -15.30 -10.90
C GLN A 141 9.57 -13.91 -11.45
N MET A 142 8.91 -12.86 -10.95
CA MET A 142 9.16 -11.48 -11.38
C MET A 142 10.55 -11.00 -10.96
N ALA A 143 11.03 -11.41 -9.79
CA ALA A 143 12.40 -11.12 -9.36
C ALA A 143 13.44 -11.85 -10.21
N ALA A 144 13.23 -13.13 -10.52
CA ALA A 144 14.13 -13.90 -11.38
C ALA A 144 14.19 -13.33 -12.81
N ALA A 145 13.08 -12.77 -13.31
CA ALA A 145 13.02 -12.08 -14.60
C ALA A 145 13.61 -10.65 -14.56
N GLY A 146 13.99 -10.14 -13.39
CA GLY A 146 14.46 -8.76 -13.23
C GLY A 146 13.36 -7.71 -13.39
N ILE A 147 12.07 -8.10 -13.33
CA ILE A 147 10.91 -7.22 -13.49
C ILE A 147 10.56 -6.52 -12.17
N ALA A 148 10.64 -7.24 -11.05
CA ALA A 148 10.37 -6.71 -9.72
C ALA A 148 11.56 -6.94 -8.77
N PRO A 149 11.74 -6.12 -7.71
CA PRO A 149 12.74 -6.40 -6.69
C PRO A 149 12.36 -7.64 -5.87
N ARG A 150 13.37 -8.37 -5.35
CA ARG A 150 13.13 -9.46 -4.39
C ARG A 150 12.68 -8.86 -3.05
N LEU A 151 11.49 -9.26 -2.56
CA LEU A 151 10.92 -8.69 -1.33
C LEU A 151 11.81 -8.88 -0.09
N ALA A 152 12.53 -10.00 0.00
CA ALA A 152 13.46 -10.28 1.09
C ALA A 152 14.64 -9.27 1.14
N GLU A 153 14.99 -8.62 0.03
CA GLU A 153 16.02 -7.58 -0.01
C GLU A 153 15.49 -6.20 0.41
N LEU A 154 14.18 -5.99 0.31
CA LEU A 154 13.52 -4.74 0.72
C LEU A 154 13.23 -4.70 2.22
N GLN A 155 12.90 -5.85 2.83
CA GLN A 155 12.49 -5.92 4.24
C GLN A 155 13.51 -5.30 5.21
N PRO A 156 14.83 -5.55 5.11
CA PRO A 156 15.80 -4.94 6.03
C PRO A 156 15.86 -3.42 5.89
N ARG A 157 15.73 -2.90 4.66
CA ARG A 157 15.75 -1.46 4.38
C ARG A 157 14.50 -0.76 4.92
N TRP A 158 13.34 -1.37 4.69
CA TRP A 158 12.08 -0.91 5.26
C TRP A 158 12.13 -0.91 6.79
N SER A 159 12.61 -2.01 7.40
CA SER A 159 12.75 -2.13 8.85
C SER A 159 13.62 -1.03 9.43
N ALA A 160 14.80 -0.77 8.84
CA ALA A 160 15.70 0.28 9.31
C ALA A 160 15.05 1.68 9.24
N ARG A 161 14.33 1.97 8.14
CA ARG A 161 13.58 3.22 7.96
C ARG A 161 12.48 3.38 9.01
N VAL A 162 11.76 2.30 9.29
CA VAL A 162 10.70 2.25 10.30
C VAL A 162 11.28 2.47 11.69
N ASP A 163 12.33 1.72 12.06
CA ASP A 163 13.00 1.83 13.36
C ASP A 163 13.51 3.25 13.62
N GLN A 164 14.07 3.90 12.59
CA GLN A 164 14.50 5.29 12.70
C GLN A 164 13.33 6.22 13.05
N THR A 165 12.19 6.14 12.34
CA THR A 165 11.06 7.04 12.63
C THR A 165 10.44 6.72 14.00
N LEU A 166 10.37 5.45 14.40
CA LEU A 166 9.85 5.06 15.71
C LEU A 166 10.73 5.60 16.84
N HIS A 167 12.05 5.56 16.66
CA HIS A 167 13.00 6.14 17.61
C HIS A 167 12.78 7.65 17.76
N GLU A 168 12.68 8.37 16.64
CA GLU A 168 12.40 9.82 16.63
C GLU A 168 11.04 10.15 17.27
N ALA A 169 10.03 9.30 17.05
CA ALA A 169 8.68 9.45 17.60
C ALA A 169 8.55 8.98 19.06
N ARG A 170 9.60 8.39 19.67
CA ARG A 170 9.56 7.78 21.00
C ARG A 170 8.46 6.72 21.16
N LEU A 171 8.29 5.91 20.13
CA LEU A 171 7.34 4.79 20.09
C LEU A 171 8.06 3.46 20.17
N GLN A 172 7.35 2.44 20.65
CA GLN A 172 7.87 1.09 20.76
C GLN A 172 7.46 0.28 19.55
N ARG A 173 8.42 -0.38 18.91
CA ARG A 173 8.15 -1.32 17.83
C ARG A 173 7.39 -2.53 18.35
N PRO A 174 6.20 -2.86 17.80
CA PRO A 174 5.50 -4.07 18.19
C PRO A 174 6.25 -5.33 17.75
N ALA A 175 6.02 -6.43 18.47
CA ALA A 175 6.56 -7.73 18.10
C ALA A 175 5.98 -8.21 16.76
N GLU A 176 6.77 -8.99 16.03
CA GLU A 176 6.31 -9.64 14.80
C GLU A 176 5.12 -10.56 15.09
N GLN A 177 4.12 -10.49 14.21
CA GLN A 177 2.91 -11.29 14.30
C GLN A 177 2.62 -11.84 12.91
N ARG A 178 2.36 -13.14 12.83
CA ARG A 178 1.86 -13.76 11.60
C ARG A 178 0.37 -13.51 11.49
N PHE A 179 -0.09 -13.21 10.28
CA PHE A 179 -1.49 -12.96 10.02
C PHE A 179 -1.95 -13.73 8.78
N PRO A 180 -3.14 -14.37 8.79
CA PRO A 180 -3.52 -15.32 7.75
C PRO A 180 -4.02 -14.66 6.45
N TRP A 181 -4.24 -13.35 6.46
CA TRP A 181 -4.82 -12.62 5.34
C TRP A 181 -3.71 -12.06 4.44
N HIS A 182 -3.80 -12.39 3.15
CA HIS A 182 -2.91 -11.91 2.11
C HIS A 182 -3.78 -11.39 0.95
N GLY A 183 -4.12 -10.11 1.01
CA GLY A 183 -4.94 -9.45 0.00
C GLY A 183 -4.30 -9.51 -1.39
N LYS A 184 -2.96 -9.52 -1.50
CA LYS A 184 -2.28 -9.76 -2.78
C LYS A 184 -2.59 -11.12 -3.44
N ARG A 185 -3.17 -12.06 -2.68
CA ARG A 185 -3.62 -13.39 -3.12
C ARG A 185 -5.15 -13.52 -3.16
N GLY A 186 -5.87 -12.38 -3.14
CA GLY A 186 -7.34 -12.35 -3.09
C GLY A 186 -7.95 -12.74 -1.74
N VAL A 187 -7.14 -12.85 -0.69
CA VAL A 187 -7.57 -13.25 0.66
C VAL A 187 -7.62 -12.02 1.57
N HIS A 188 -8.77 -11.36 1.58
CA HIS A 188 -9.00 -10.06 2.20
C HIS A 188 -9.75 -10.14 3.53
N THR A 189 -9.64 -9.10 4.34
CA THR A 189 -10.51 -8.88 5.50
C THR A 189 -11.94 -8.56 5.04
N GLU A 190 -12.89 -8.57 5.98
CA GLU A 190 -14.28 -8.19 5.72
C GLU A 190 -14.42 -6.73 5.23
N HIS A 191 -13.41 -5.88 5.46
CA HIS A 191 -13.46 -4.46 5.14
C HIS A 191 -13.48 -4.19 3.63
N LEU A 192 -12.79 -4.99 2.82
CA LEU A 192 -12.72 -4.74 1.38
C LEU A 192 -14.10 -4.85 0.73
N GLY A 193 -14.90 -5.85 1.10
CA GLY A 193 -16.24 -6.05 0.54
C GLY A 193 -17.14 -4.82 0.73
N HIS A 194 -17.10 -4.21 1.91
CA HIS A 194 -17.83 -2.97 2.20
C HIS A 194 -17.34 -1.78 1.37
N MET A 195 -16.02 -1.64 1.22
CA MET A 195 -15.41 -0.57 0.42
C MET A 195 -15.75 -0.68 -1.07
N LEU A 196 -15.68 -1.89 -1.63
CA LEU A 196 -16.01 -2.13 -3.04
C LEU A 196 -17.49 -1.90 -3.33
N ALA A 197 -18.39 -2.27 -2.40
CA ALA A 197 -19.82 -2.01 -2.56
C ALA A 197 -20.13 -0.52 -2.74
N GLU A 198 -19.44 0.36 -2.01
CA GLU A 198 -19.55 1.81 -2.15
C GLU A 198 -18.87 2.30 -3.44
N MET A 199 -17.61 1.93 -3.64
CA MET A 199 -16.79 2.39 -4.78
C MET A 199 -17.41 2.02 -6.14
N GLN A 200 -18.05 0.85 -6.24
CA GLN A 200 -18.50 0.29 -7.51
C GLN A 200 -20.00 0.48 -7.76
N HIS A 201 -20.73 1.12 -6.83
CA HIS A 201 -22.19 1.19 -6.84
C HIS A 201 -22.75 1.74 -8.16
N LEU A 202 -22.26 2.90 -8.61
CA LEU A 202 -22.76 3.55 -9.84
C LEU A 202 -22.47 2.72 -11.08
N GLN A 203 -21.24 2.20 -11.20
CA GLN A 203 -20.84 1.42 -12.38
C GLN A 203 -21.59 0.09 -12.49
N ARG A 204 -21.91 -0.55 -11.35
CA ARG A 204 -22.72 -1.77 -11.31
C ARG A 204 -24.21 -1.51 -11.57
N THR A 205 -24.70 -0.34 -11.18
CA THR A 205 -26.11 0.06 -11.39
C THR A 205 -26.36 0.47 -12.85
N TYR A 206 -25.39 1.12 -13.49
CA TYR A 206 -25.49 1.62 -14.86
C TYR A 206 -24.34 1.09 -15.74
N PRO A 207 -24.33 -0.23 -16.05
CA PRO A 207 -23.25 -0.82 -16.83
C PRO A 207 -23.18 -0.25 -18.25
N GLY A 208 -21.96 0.10 -18.70
CA GLY A 208 -21.69 0.62 -20.04
C GLY A 208 -21.92 2.13 -20.22
N ALA A 209 -22.23 2.86 -19.14
CA ALA A 209 -22.26 4.33 -19.16
C ALA A 209 -20.86 4.93 -19.34
N GLN A 210 -20.78 6.11 -19.95
CA GLN A 210 -19.55 6.90 -20.10
C GLN A 210 -19.63 8.16 -19.21
N TRP A 211 -18.53 8.49 -18.54
CA TRP A 211 -18.42 9.59 -17.56
C TRP A 211 -17.26 10.54 -17.90
#